data_AF-A0A7Y5L3N5-F1
#
_entry.id   AF-A0A7Y5L3N5-F1
#
_cell.length_a   1.000
_cell.length_b   1.000
_cell.length_c   1.000
_cell.angle_alpha   90.00
_cell.angle_beta   90.00
_cell.angle_gamma   90.00
#
_symmetry.space_group_name_H-M   'P 1'
#
loop_
_entity.id
_entity.type
_entity.pdbx_description
1 polymer ?
#
loop_
_entity_poly.entity_id
_entity_poly.type
_entity_poly.pdbx_seq_one_letter_code
_entity_poly.pdbx_strand_id
1 'polypeptide(L)'
;MGTRILHCGKSVENYNISIKEKIFGFTQRGQAEGDLVYLVVKRGKESLCGARARLGEITDSKPWPDAEHYVSAFRITNLQFCEPFDIKILQKIGGKHWALKYVQVSKLISDPAAVDLLDKTFTVRDSEFTYVSDTSEQYGLSDSEDEQKGFEEDENIESALPDSEINILATFQTISFTNETDKIRGLETLVNRNFYSLFPQYPEQRSLLIPENRIFITSNLESKESNISGIRGIPDALLLVFNKMDTVPFQFNLIEYECYGQAKKKIQEKSNYLNGHIIPQLMRFASTFSIVTEKQIRDDTIKRWTERIIEYIFLNKALQTKVTAWMREIEPAINEQLIGLKLKEQIEQSLRTNLKIILIIDELSTEQRDTISNVVKAFKLENNTSIQFWAYIVRLEQKITVLNEGYEYALSVQ
;
A
#
# COMPACT_ATOMS: atom_id res chain seq x y z
N MET A 1 -7.30 20.16 7.73
CA MET A 1 -7.62 20.06 6.30
C MET A 1 -6.64 20.93 5.54
N GLY A 2 -5.78 20.31 4.75
CA GLY A 2 -4.74 20.98 3.98
C GLY A 2 -5.05 21.10 2.49
N THR A 3 -4.30 21.94 1.79
CA THR A 3 -4.30 22.00 0.32
C THR A 3 -2.92 21.66 -0.22
N ARG A 4 -2.89 20.83 -1.27
CA ARG A 4 -1.65 20.28 -1.86
C ARG A 4 -1.74 20.22 -3.37
N ILE A 5 -0.58 20.14 -4.02
CA ILE A 5 -0.45 19.83 -5.44
C ILE A 5 0.19 18.45 -5.58
N LEU A 6 -0.43 17.53 -6.32
CA LEU A 6 0.15 16.24 -6.67
C LEU A 6 0.57 16.28 -8.14
N HIS A 7 1.87 16.16 -8.39
CA HIS A 7 2.45 16.31 -9.72
C HIS A 7 2.88 14.94 -10.29
N CYS A 8 2.20 14.44 -11.31
CA CYS A 8 2.45 13.15 -11.96
C CYS A 8 3.69 13.12 -12.88
N GLY A 9 4.48 14.18 -12.90
CA GLY A 9 5.65 14.29 -13.77
C GLY A 9 5.23 14.37 -15.22
N LYS A 10 5.94 13.66 -16.10
CA LYS A 10 5.57 13.52 -17.52
C LYS A 10 4.58 12.37 -17.77
N SER A 11 4.20 11.61 -16.75
CA SER A 11 3.36 10.42 -16.90
C SER A 11 1.88 10.81 -16.96
N VAL A 12 1.38 11.00 -18.19
CA VAL A 12 -0.06 11.14 -18.45
C VAL A 12 -0.80 9.84 -18.09
N GLU A 13 -0.15 8.70 -18.26
CA GLU A 13 -0.68 7.39 -17.83
C GLU A 13 -0.99 7.39 -16.34
N ASN A 14 -0.04 7.76 -15.46
CA ASN A 14 -0.28 7.79 -14.01
C ASN A 14 -1.36 8.81 -13.62
N TYR A 15 -1.43 9.94 -14.33
CA TYR A 15 -2.52 10.91 -14.16
C TYR A 15 -3.89 10.28 -14.45
N ASN A 16 -4.02 9.61 -15.60
CA ASN A 16 -5.27 8.97 -16.03
C ASN A 16 -5.65 7.78 -15.16
N ILE A 17 -4.69 6.94 -14.74
CA ILE A 17 -4.91 5.83 -13.79
C ILE A 17 -5.45 6.38 -12.47
N SER A 18 -4.86 7.46 -11.95
CA SER A 18 -5.27 8.06 -10.67
C SER A 18 -6.73 8.54 -10.69
N ILE A 19 -7.15 9.12 -11.82
CA ILE A 19 -8.54 9.54 -12.05
C ILE A 19 -9.48 8.33 -12.19
N LYS A 20 -9.12 7.38 -13.06
CA LYS A 20 -9.93 6.21 -13.39
C LYS A 20 -10.18 5.33 -12.17
N GLU A 21 -9.10 5.00 -11.46
CA GLU A 21 -9.13 4.11 -10.30
C GLU A 21 -9.50 4.86 -9.02
N LYS A 22 -9.59 6.20 -9.07
CA LYS A 22 -9.91 7.08 -7.94
C LYS A 22 -8.96 6.88 -6.76
N ILE A 23 -7.66 6.83 -7.04
CA ILE A 23 -6.61 6.66 -6.03
C ILE A 23 -5.48 7.65 -6.33
N PHE A 24 -4.99 8.36 -5.30
CA PHE A 24 -3.79 9.21 -5.37
C PHE A 24 -2.66 8.57 -4.57
N GLY A 25 -1.47 8.48 -5.18
CA GLY A 25 -0.26 7.91 -4.60
C GLY A 25 0.75 8.99 -4.25
N PHE A 26 1.45 8.84 -3.12
CA PHE A 26 2.44 9.79 -2.64
C PHE A 26 3.77 9.09 -2.33
N THR A 27 4.87 9.73 -2.72
CA THR A 27 6.25 9.24 -2.47
C THR A 27 6.75 9.58 -1.07
N GLN A 28 6.06 10.46 -0.35
CA GLN A 28 6.33 10.80 1.05
C GLN A 28 5.07 10.69 1.90
N ARG A 29 5.23 10.43 3.19
CA ARG A 29 4.15 10.45 4.19
C ARG A 29 3.88 11.89 4.65
N GLY A 30 2.66 12.18 5.08
CA GLY A 30 2.29 13.47 5.68
C GLY A 30 0.96 14.03 5.19
N GLN A 31 0.31 13.35 4.25
CA GLN A 31 -1.06 13.65 3.81
C GLN A 31 -2.07 13.06 4.80
N ALA A 32 -3.21 13.72 4.93
CA ALA A 32 -4.29 13.30 5.81
C ALA A 32 -5.62 13.23 5.08
N GLU A 33 -6.53 12.40 5.61
CA GLU A 33 -7.91 12.36 5.14
C GLU A 33 -8.55 13.76 5.20
N GLY A 34 -9.29 14.12 4.15
CA GLY A 34 -9.94 15.42 3.96
C GLY A 34 -9.08 16.49 3.26
N ASP A 35 -7.77 16.25 3.07
CA ASP A 35 -6.90 17.17 2.32
C ASP A 35 -7.39 17.36 0.88
N LEU A 36 -7.39 18.59 0.39
CA LEU A 36 -7.72 18.94 -1.00
C LEU A 36 -6.45 18.87 -1.85
N VAL A 37 -6.47 18.08 -2.92
CA VAL A 37 -5.33 17.84 -3.78
C VAL A 37 -5.65 18.23 -5.21
N TYR A 38 -4.84 19.12 -5.78
CA TYR A 38 -4.85 19.48 -7.19
C TYR A 38 -3.92 18.54 -7.96
N LEU A 39 -4.46 17.83 -8.94
CA LEU A 39 -3.71 16.88 -9.75
C LEU A 39 -3.14 17.58 -10.98
N VAL A 40 -1.83 17.44 -11.18
CA VAL A 40 -1.05 18.16 -12.20
C VAL A 40 -0.22 17.18 -13.02
N VAL A 41 -0.14 17.41 -14.33
CA VAL A 41 0.74 16.67 -15.24
C VAL A 41 1.55 17.64 -16.10
N LYS A 42 2.81 17.29 -16.36
CA LYS A 42 3.69 18.06 -17.25
C LYS A 42 3.46 17.65 -18.70
N ARG A 43 3.14 18.62 -19.55
CA ARG A 43 3.06 18.47 -21.01
C ARG A 43 3.94 19.53 -21.66
N GLY A 44 4.94 19.10 -22.43
CA GLY A 44 5.98 20.00 -22.95
C GLY A 44 6.64 20.82 -21.84
N LYS A 45 6.55 22.15 -21.94
CA LYS A 45 7.10 23.12 -20.97
C LYS A 45 6.09 23.58 -19.91
N GLU A 46 4.87 23.06 -19.92
CA GLU A 46 3.77 23.49 -19.05
C GLU A 46 3.40 22.41 -18.03
N SER A 47 2.97 22.84 -16.84
CA SER A 47 2.49 21.94 -15.79
C SER A 47 1.00 22.21 -15.62
N LEU A 48 0.16 21.33 -16.16
CA LEU A 48 -1.26 21.57 -16.32
C LEU A 48 -2.04 20.92 -15.17
N CYS A 49 -2.86 21.70 -14.49
CA CYS A 49 -3.86 21.20 -13.55
C CYS A 49 -5.20 21.05 -14.27
N GLY A 50 -5.77 19.85 -14.24
CA GLY A 50 -7.09 19.57 -14.84
C GLY A 50 -8.10 18.92 -13.90
N ALA A 51 -7.68 18.53 -12.69
CA ALA A 51 -8.54 17.86 -11.73
C ALA A 51 -8.16 18.21 -10.30
N ARG A 52 -9.13 18.15 -9.40
CA ARG A 52 -8.90 18.19 -7.96
C ARG A 52 -9.82 17.23 -7.24
N ALA A 53 -9.37 16.69 -6.12
CA ALA A 53 -10.18 15.82 -5.29
C ALA A 53 -9.80 15.94 -3.82
N ARG A 54 -10.66 15.42 -2.94
CA ARG A 54 -10.34 15.28 -1.52
C ARG A 54 -9.80 13.88 -1.25
N LEU A 55 -8.77 13.79 -0.41
CA LEU A 55 -8.31 12.50 0.09
C LEU A 55 -9.39 11.91 1.00
N GLY A 56 -9.82 10.69 0.70
CA GLY A 56 -10.65 9.86 1.56
C GLY A 56 -9.78 8.90 2.37
N GLU A 57 -10.26 7.66 2.53
CA GLU A 57 -9.56 6.64 3.31
C GLU A 57 -8.22 6.24 2.66
N ILE A 58 -7.21 6.03 3.51
CA ILE A 58 -5.93 5.43 3.11
C ILE A 58 -6.18 4.00 2.60
N THR A 59 -5.42 3.59 1.58
CA THR A 59 -5.63 2.29 0.94
C THR A 59 -4.31 1.62 0.58
N ASP A 60 -4.36 0.30 0.53
CA ASP A 60 -3.32 -0.56 -0.02
C ASP A 60 -3.55 -0.81 -1.53
N SER A 61 -4.51 -0.19 -2.19
CA SER A 61 -4.60 -0.29 -3.64
C SER A 61 -3.57 0.64 -4.30
N LYS A 62 -2.67 0.06 -5.09
CA LYS A 62 -1.65 0.79 -5.86
C LYS A 62 -1.70 0.33 -7.33
N PRO A 63 -2.56 0.96 -8.16
CA PRO A 63 -2.81 0.49 -9.52
C PRO A 63 -1.71 0.85 -10.52
N TRP A 64 -0.73 1.67 -10.13
CA TRP A 64 0.33 2.13 -11.03
C TRP A 64 1.37 1.04 -11.32
N PRO A 65 1.97 1.03 -12.53
CA PRO A 65 3.08 0.15 -12.87
C PRO A 65 4.28 0.31 -11.91
N ASP A 66 4.53 1.55 -11.47
CA ASP A 66 5.60 1.95 -10.56
C ASP A 66 5.14 2.07 -9.09
N ALA A 67 4.14 1.25 -8.69
CA ALA A 67 3.52 1.22 -7.36
C ALA A 67 4.50 1.23 -6.18
N GLU A 68 5.72 0.74 -6.38
CA GLU A 68 6.79 0.67 -5.39
C GLU A 68 7.30 2.03 -4.90
N HIS A 69 7.23 3.08 -5.72
CA HIS A 69 7.71 4.40 -5.34
C HIS A 69 6.74 5.14 -4.40
N TYR A 70 5.49 4.70 -4.33
CA TYR A 70 4.45 5.35 -3.54
C TYR A 70 4.37 4.73 -2.16
N VAL A 71 4.87 5.43 -1.14
CA VAL A 71 4.86 4.98 0.26
C VAL A 71 3.47 5.02 0.89
N SER A 72 2.55 5.84 0.35
CA SER A 72 1.15 5.89 0.77
C SER A 72 0.22 6.13 -0.41
N ALA A 73 -0.99 5.59 -0.32
CA ALA A 73 -2.04 5.77 -1.32
C ALA A 73 -3.37 6.04 -0.62
N PHE A 74 -4.18 6.91 -1.22
CA PHE A 74 -5.47 7.32 -0.68
C PHE A 74 -6.53 7.18 -1.75
N ARG A 75 -7.71 6.68 -1.39
CA ARG A 75 -8.89 6.82 -2.24
C ARG A 75 -9.27 8.29 -2.30
N ILE A 76 -9.84 8.72 -3.41
CA ILE A 76 -10.31 10.11 -3.54
C ILE A 76 -11.83 10.20 -3.53
N THR A 77 -12.32 11.29 -2.96
CA THR A 77 -13.73 11.68 -2.91
C THR A 77 -13.90 13.07 -3.52
N ASN A 78 -15.11 13.39 -3.99
CA ASN A 78 -15.43 14.69 -4.58
C ASN A 78 -14.44 15.10 -5.70
N LEU A 79 -14.17 14.19 -6.61
CA LEU A 79 -13.37 14.46 -7.81
C LEU A 79 -14.11 15.47 -8.69
N GLN A 80 -13.44 16.58 -8.98
CA GLN A 80 -13.90 17.67 -9.83
C GLN A 80 -12.89 17.89 -10.95
N PHE A 81 -13.38 18.35 -12.09
CA PHE A 81 -12.58 18.61 -13.26
C PHE A 81 -12.66 20.09 -13.62
N CYS A 82 -11.64 20.56 -14.33
CA CYS A 82 -11.65 21.89 -14.92
C CYS A 82 -11.00 21.84 -16.31
N GLU A 83 -11.24 22.87 -17.11
CA GLU A 83 -10.41 23.12 -18.29
C GLU A 83 -8.94 23.27 -17.84
N PRO A 84 -8.00 22.49 -18.40
CA PRO A 84 -6.63 22.46 -17.91
C PRO A 84 -5.95 23.84 -17.94
N PHE A 85 -5.22 24.19 -16.89
CA PHE A 85 -4.48 25.45 -16.81
C PHE A 85 -3.06 25.27 -16.26
N ASP A 86 -2.11 26.10 -16.72
CA ASP A 86 -0.73 26.07 -16.23
C ASP A 86 -0.64 26.58 -14.79
N ILE A 87 -0.13 25.75 -13.88
CA ILE A 87 0.07 26.12 -12.47
C ILE A 87 1.16 27.17 -12.25
N LYS A 88 1.89 27.57 -13.30
CA LYS A 88 2.79 28.75 -13.27
C LYS A 88 2.11 30.04 -12.82
N ILE A 89 0.78 30.12 -12.79
CA ILE A 89 0.05 31.22 -12.14
C ILE A 89 0.55 31.48 -10.71
N LEU A 90 1.04 30.46 -10.01
CA LEU A 90 1.58 30.56 -8.65
C LEU A 90 2.88 31.36 -8.57
N GLN A 91 3.57 31.59 -9.69
CA GLN A 91 4.74 32.47 -9.75
C GLN A 91 4.40 33.89 -9.29
N LYS A 92 3.15 34.34 -9.48
CA LYS A 92 2.67 35.66 -9.02
C LYS A 92 2.79 35.83 -7.51
N ILE A 93 2.73 34.74 -6.75
CA ILE A 93 2.74 34.74 -5.28
C ILE A 93 4.08 34.19 -4.76
N GLY A 94 4.53 33.05 -5.28
CA GLY A 94 5.74 32.37 -4.83
C GLY A 94 7.05 32.97 -5.35
N GLY A 95 7.00 33.88 -6.32
CA GLY A 95 8.18 34.49 -6.94
C GLY A 95 9.02 33.49 -7.75
N LYS A 96 10.33 33.75 -7.87
CA LYS A 96 11.27 32.93 -8.66
C LYS A 96 11.27 31.44 -8.27
N HIS A 97 11.07 31.15 -6.97
CA HIS A 97 11.16 29.79 -6.41
C HIS A 97 9.79 29.15 -6.12
N TRP A 98 8.71 29.59 -6.79
CA TRP A 98 7.34 29.11 -6.54
C TRP A 98 7.20 27.57 -6.66
N ALA A 99 7.91 26.94 -7.60
CA ALA A 99 7.82 25.50 -7.82
C ALA A 99 8.34 24.71 -6.60
N LEU A 100 9.46 25.13 -6.02
CA LEU A 100 10.01 24.55 -4.79
C LEU A 100 9.09 24.82 -3.58
N LYS A 101 8.44 25.99 -3.55
CA LYS A 101 7.50 26.36 -2.48
C LYS A 101 6.20 25.56 -2.49
N TYR A 102 5.65 25.22 -3.66
CA TYR A 102 4.27 24.70 -3.73
C TYR A 102 4.11 23.34 -4.41
N VAL A 103 5.04 22.93 -5.29
CA VAL A 103 4.89 21.73 -6.12
C VAL A 103 5.74 20.56 -5.60
N GLN A 104 6.90 20.87 -5.02
CA GLN A 104 7.84 19.84 -4.57
C GLN A 104 7.22 18.91 -3.52
N VAL A 105 7.26 17.61 -3.82
CA VAL A 105 6.85 16.49 -2.96
C VAL A 105 5.44 16.56 -2.35
N SER A 106 4.52 17.30 -2.98
CA SER A 106 3.12 17.42 -2.52
C SER A 106 2.99 17.84 -1.05
N LYS A 107 3.86 18.76 -0.62
CA LYS A 107 3.78 19.33 0.72
C LYS A 107 2.55 20.21 0.91
N LEU A 108 2.21 20.45 2.17
CA LEU A 108 1.11 21.33 2.53
C LEU A 108 1.41 22.76 2.09
N ILE A 109 0.47 23.39 1.40
CA ILE A 109 0.55 24.81 1.05
C ILE A 109 0.05 25.63 2.24
N SER A 110 0.98 26.24 2.98
CA SER A 110 0.65 27.08 4.15
C SER A 110 0.23 28.50 3.78
N ASP A 111 0.47 28.94 2.53
CA ASP A 111 0.19 30.29 2.03
C ASP A 111 -1.28 30.42 1.57
N PRO A 112 -2.13 31.17 2.30
CA PRO A 112 -3.55 31.28 1.96
C PRO A 112 -3.79 31.94 0.61
N ALA A 113 -2.93 32.88 0.19
CA ALA A 113 -3.10 33.57 -1.08
C ALA A 113 -2.87 32.62 -2.26
N ALA A 114 -1.91 31.69 -2.12
CA ALA A 114 -1.64 30.65 -3.12
C ALA A 114 -2.82 29.68 -3.26
N VAL A 115 -3.41 29.28 -2.13
CA VAL A 115 -4.61 28.44 -2.09
C VAL A 115 -5.80 29.13 -2.75
N ASP A 116 -6.05 30.40 -2.41
CA ASP A 116 -7.13 31.20 -2.99
C ASP A 116 -6.97 31.39 -4.51
N LEU A 117 -5.73 31.60 -4.99
CA LEU A 117 -5.46 31.74 -6.41
C LEU A 117 -5.73 30.45 -7.17
N LEU A 118 -5.33 29.29 -6.63
CA LEU A 118 -5.63 27.99 -7.22
C LEU A 118 -7.13 27.74 -7.28
N ASP A 119 -7.83 27.97 -6.17
CA ASP A 119 -9.27 27.72 -6.06
C ASP A 119 -10.09 28.59 -7.01
N LYS A 120 -9.79 29.90 -7.06
CA LYS A 120 -10.43 30.82 -8.01
C LYS A 120 -10.17 30.42 -9.45
N THR A 121 -8.92 30.07 -9.78
CA THR A 121 -8.54 29.72 -11.14
C THR A 121 -9.18 28.42 -11.60
N PHE A 122 -9.31 27.45 -10.69
CA PHE A 122 -9.99 26.19 -10.94
C PHE A 122 -11.49 26.39 -11.15
N THR A 123 -12.15 27.12 -10.24
CA THR A 123 -13.62 27.28 -10.21
C THR A 123 -14.14 28.07 -11.42
N VAL A 124 -13.37 29.05 -11.93
CA VAL A 124 -13.74 29.79 -13.15
C VAL A 124 -13.70 28.91 -14.40
N ARG A 125 -13.00 27.77 -14.35
CA ARG A 125 -12.79 26.83 -15.46
C ARG A 125 -13.51 25.50 -15.25
N ASP A 126 -14.52 25.46 -14.39
CA ASP A 126 -15.29 24.25 -14.11
C ASP A 126 -15.80 23.62 -15.40
N SER A 127 -15.54 22.33 -15.58
CA SER A 127 -15.76 21.62 -16.84
C SER A 127 -15.97 20.14 -16.58
N GLU A 128 -16.69 19.45 -17.47
CA GLU A 128 -16.83 17.99 -17.44
C GLU A 128 -15.61 17.25 -18.04
N PHE A 129 -14.51 17.96 -18.32
CA PHE A 129 -13.34 17.41 -19.00
C PHE A 129 -12.62 16.32 -18.19
N THR A 130 -12.82 15.06 -18.56
CA THR A 130 -12.37 13.90 -17.76
C THR A 130 -10.95 13.41 -18.01
N TYR A 131 -10.39 13.56 -19.23
CA TYR A 131 -9.14 12.89 -19.61
C TYR A 131 -8.26 13.75 -20.48
N VAL A 132 -6.97 13.79 -20.18
CA VAL A 132 -5.99 14.41 -21.07
C VAL A 132 -5.55 13.34 -22.09
N SER A 133 -5.92 13.50 -23.37
CA SER A 133 -5.59 12.53 -24.42
C SER A 133 -4.11 12.56 -24.77
N ASP A 134 -3.50 11.40 -25.02
CA ASP A 134 -2.10 11.30 -25.48
C ASP A 134 -1.89 11.73 -26.93
N THR A 135 -2.94 12.13 -27.63
CA THR A 135 -2.82 12.64 -28.99
C THR A 135 -2.21 14.04 -28.97
N SER A 136 -0.95 14.10 -29.40
CA SER A 136 -0.16 15.28 -29.75
C SER A 136 -0.79 16.16 -30.87
N GLU A 137 -2.03 15.90 -31.28
CA GLU A 137 -2.61 16.47 -32.51
C GLU A 137 -3.57 17.66 -32.29
N GLN A 138 -3.91 18.04 -31.06
CA GLN A 138 -4.87 19.14 -30.83
C GLN A 138 -4.27 20.52 -30.49
N TYR A 139 -2.97 20.62 -30.26
CA TYR A 139 -2.28 21.91 -30.13
C TYR A 139 -0.91 21.78 -30.79
N GLY A 140 -0.75 22.38 -31.98
CA GLY A 140 0.42 22.25 -32.85
C GLY A 140 1.74 22.74 -32.24
N LEU A 141 2.28 21.96 -31.31
CA LEU A 141 3.61 22.14 -30.74
C LEU A 141 4.47 20.99 -31.23
N SER A 142 5.32 21.31 -32.20
CA SER A 142 6.38 20.41 -32.66
C SER A 142 7.28 20.05 -31.48
N ASP A 143 7.43 18.75 -31.22
CA ASP A 143 8.48 18.21 -30.35
C ASP A 143 9.84 18.52 -30.97
N SER A 144 10.40 19.68 -30.63
CA SER A 144 11.83 19.93 -30.80
C SER A 144 12.56 19.26 -29.64
N GLU A 145 13.35 18.24 -29.97
CA GLU A 145 14.34 17.60 -29.10
C GLU A 145 15.37 18.64 -28.64
N ASP A 146 15.06 19.41 -27.60
CA ASP A 146 16.05 20.24 -26.93
C ASP A 146 15.77 20.38 -25.43
N GLU A 147 16.78 19.94 -24.68
CA GLU A 147 17.11 20.18 -23.27
C GLU A 147 16.30 19.45 -22.18
N GLN A 148 16.91 18.34 -21.75
CA GLN A 148 16.93 17.88 -20.36
C GLN A 148 17.41 19.00 -19.43
N LYS A 149 16.50 19.87 -19.00
CA LYS A 149 16.62 20.56 -17.72
C LYS A 149 15.42 20.17 -16.86
N GLY A 150 15.66 19.22 -15.96
CA GLY A 150 14.94 19.23 -14.68
C GLY A 150 15.04 20.64 -14.08
N PHE A 151 14.04 21.05 -13.31
CA PHE A 151 14.03 22.36 -12.64
C PHE A 151 15.45 22.70 -12.18
N GLU A 152 16.08 23.71 -12.80
CA GLU A 152 17.48 24.03 -12.55
C GLU A 152 17.68 24.18 -11.03
N GLU A 153 18.46 23.27 -10.45
CA GLU A 153 18.97 23.42 -9.09
C GLU A 153 20.00 24.56 -9.15
N ASP A 154 19.51 25.79 -8.98
CA ASP A 154 20.36 26.95 -8.69
C ASP A 154 21.13 26.64 -7.40
N GLU A 155 22.46 26.50 -7.47
CA GLU A 155 23.35 26.25 -6.31
C GLU A 155 23.26 27.34 -5.22
N ASN A 156 22.49 28.41 -5.42
CA ASN A 156 22.24 29.49 -4.47
C ASN A 156 20.91 29.36 -3.67
N ILE A 157 20.15 28.26 -3.81
CA ILE A 157 18.82 28.10 -3.21
C ILE A 157 18.86 28.06 -1.66
N GLU A 158 19.91 27.52 -1.04
CA GLU A 158 19.95 27.27 0.42
C GLU A 158 19.84 28.55 1.26
N SER A 159 20.29 29.70 0.75
CA SER A 159 20.25 30.97 1.49
C SER A 159 18.92 31.74 1.38
N ALA A 160 18.01 31.34 0.49
CA ALA A 160 16.81 32.11 0.14
C ALA A 160 15.48 31.56 0.70
N LEU A 161 15.49 30.38 1.33
CA LEU A 161 14.29 29.69 1.82
C LEU A 161 14.52 29.09 3.23
N PRO A 162 14.33 29.86 4.32
CA PRO A 162 14.52 29.35 5.69
C PRO A 162 13.59 28.17 6.04
N ASP A 163 12.42 28.06 5.40
CA ASP A 163 11.48 26.94 5.60
C ASP A 163 11.87 25.64 4.89
N SER A 164 13.06 25.57 4.27
CA SER A 164 13.56 24.38 3.55
C SER A 164 14.65 23.59 4.29
N GLU A 165 15.11 24.06 5.46
CA GLU A 165 16.08 23.34 6.28
C GLU A 165 15.46 22.05 6.87
N ILE A 166 16.16 20.92 6.70
CA ILE A 166 15.73 19.64 7.25
C ILE A 166 15.98 19.63 8.76
N ASN A 167 14.90 19.60 9.54
CA ASN A 167 15.00 19.47 11.00
C ASN A 167 15.29 18.02 11.41
N ILE A 168 16.50 17.76 11.92
CA ILE A 168 16.92 16.44 12.39
C ILE A 168 16.48 16.26 13.86
N LEU A 169 15.45 15.43 14.08
CA LEU A 169 14.91 15.18 15.43
C LEU A 169 15.74 14.17 16.24
N ALA A 170 16.29 13.14 15.59
CA ALA A 170 17.09 12.11 16.23
C ALA A 170 17.92 11.34 15.19
N THR A 171 18.97 10.67 15.65
CA THR A 171 19.77 9.75 14.85
C THR A 171 19.62 8.33 15.39
N PHE A 172 19.62 7.37 14.47
CA PHE A 172 19.38 5.97 14.76
C PHE A 172 20.43 5.09 14.10
N GLN A 173 20.69 3.93 14.71
CA GLN A 173 21.52 2.87 14.16
C GLN A 173 20.66 1.61 13.97
N THR A 174 20.70 1.02 12.78
CA THR A 174 20.05 -0.28 12.54
C THR A 174 20.75 -1.39 13.33
N ILE A 175 19.95 -2.20 14.03
CA ILE A 175 20.41 -3.41 14.73
C ILE A 175 19.65 -4.62 14.21
N SER A 176 20.29 -5.79 14.22
CA SER A 176 19.64 -7.04 13.78
C SER A 176 18.66 -7.55 14.83
N PHE A 177 17.49 -8.00 14.37
CA PHE A 177 16.60 -8.85 15.16
C PHE A 177 17.32 -10.14 15.60
N THR A 178 16.87 -10.75 16.69
CA THR A 178 17.45 -12.02 17.13
C THR A 178 17.04 -13.16 16.19
N ASN A 179 15.74 -13.29 15.93
CA ASN A 179 15.10 -14.20 14.96
C ASN A 179 13.64 -13.75 14.76
N GLU A 180 12.78 -14.59 14.18
CA GLU A 180 11.36 -14.32 13.95
C GLU A 180 10.57 -14.27 15.29
N THR A 181 10.71 -15.31 16.12
CA THR A 181 9.82 -15.61 17.27
C THR A 181 10.30 -15.11 18.64
N ASP A 182 11.49 -14.51 18.75
CA ASP A 182 12.06 -14.09 20.04
C ASP A 182 11.10 -13.15 20.78
N LYS A 183 10.96 -13.34 22.10
CA LYS A 183 9.95 -12.64 22.91
C LYS A 183 10.21 -11.15 23.08
N ILE A 184 11.45 -10.71 22.90
CA ILE A 184 11.90 -9.34 23.17
C ILE A 184 12.32 -8.65 21.88
N ARG A 185 13.13 -9.31 21.05
CA ARG A 185 13.70 -8.80 19.79
C ARG A 185 13.37 -9.70 18.60
N GLY A 186 12.25 -10.41 18.65
CA GLY A 186 11.71 -11.16 17.54
C GLY A 186 10.98 -10.25 16.55
N LEU A 187 11.22 -10.45 15.25
CA LEU A 187 10.53 -9.70 14.19
C LEU A 187 9.01 -9.82 14.31
N GLU A 188 8.49 -11.05 14.34
CA GLU A 188 7.05 -11.36 14.43
C GLU A 188 6.46 -10.74 15.69
N THR A 189 7.11 -10.96 16.84
CA THR A 189 6.65 -10.44 18.13
C THR A 189 6.51 -8.92 18.13
N LEU A 190 7.53 -8.21 17.62
CA LEU A 190 7.56 -6.75 17.62
C LEU A 190 6.62 -6.16 16.58
N VAL A 191 6.52 -6.77 15.40
CA VAL A 191 5.61 -6.31 14.34
C VAL A 191 4.16 -6.53 14.75
N ASN A 192 3.79 -7.71 15.28
CA ASN A 192 2.41 -7.98 15.72
C ASN A 192 1.94 -7.02 16.81
N ARG A 193 2.81 -6.68 17.78
CA ARG A 193 2.48 -5.71 18.84
C ARG A 193 2.25 -4.29 18.33
N ASN A 194 2.86 -3.93 17.20
CA ASN A 194 2.84 -2.56 16.66
C ASN A 194 2.20 -2.48 15.27
N PHE A 195 1.45 -3.51 14.86
CA PHE A 195 1.07 -3.70 13.46
C PHE A 195 0.34 -2.50 12.86
N TYR A 196 -0.72 -2.02 13.52
CA TYR A 196 -1.52 -0.88 13.03
C TYR A 196 -0.76 0.46 13.07
N SER A 197 0.27 0.58 13.91
CA SER A 197 1.15 1.75 13.92
C SER A 197 2.17 1.71 12.78
N LEU A 198 2.64 0.51 12.43
CA LEU A 198 3.63 0.29 11.37
C LEU A 198 3.01 0.37 9.97
N PHE A 199 1.79 -0.14 9.83
CA PHE A 199 1.08 -0.25 8.56
C PHE A 199 -0.21 0.59 8.58
N PRO A 200 -0.12 1.93 8.50
CA PRO A 200 -1.27 2.82 8.57
C PRO A 200 -2.28 2.58 7.43
N GLN A 201 -1.86 1.98 6.31
CA GLN A 201 -2.74 1.57 5.22
C GLN A 201 -3.76 0.49 5.61
N TYR A 202 -3.59 -0.17 6.76
CA TYR A 202 -4.51 -1.16 7.30
C TYR A 202 -5.14 -0.66 8.61
N PRO A 203 -6.01 0.37 8.60
CA PRO A 203 -6.54 0.94 9.83
C PRO A 203 -7.35 -0.09 10.61
N GLU A 204 -7.19 -0.10 11.94
CA GLU A 204 -7.80 -1.10 12.82
C GLU A 204 -9.32 -1.17 12.66
N GLN A 205 -10.00 -0.07 12.32
CA GLN A 205 -11.45 -0.06 12.12
C GLN A 205 -11.89 -0.80 10.86
N ARG A 206 -11.01 -0.94 9.85
CA ARG A 206 -11.28 -1.58 8.54
C ARG A 206 -10.48 -2.86 8.32
N SER A 207 -9.68 -3.29 9.29
CA SER A 207 -8.85 -4.48 9.14
C SER A 207 -8.86 -5.34 10.40
N LEU A 208 -8.62 -6.64 10.27
CA LEU A 208 -8.53 -7.60 11.37
C LEU A 208 -7.30 -8.48 11.16
N LEU A 209 -6.27 -8.24 11.97
CA LEU A 209 -5.13 -9.13 12.11
C LEU A 209 -5.48 -10.30 13.05
N ILE A 210 -5.27 -11.52 12.57
CA ILE A 210 -5.33 -12.77 13.33
C ILE A 210 -3.90 -13.34 13.37
N PRO A 211 -3.15 -13.10 14.46
CA PRO A 211 -1.74 -13.51 14.58
C PRO A 211 -1.58 -14.99 14.96
N GLU A 212 -2.67 -15.74 15.11
CA GLU A 212 -2.62 -17.15 15.52
C GLU A 212 -2.44 -18.06 14.29
N ASN A 213 -1.22 -18.53 14.06
CA ASN A 213 -0.89 -19.39 12.93
C ASN A 213 -1.55 -20.78 12.98
N ARG A 214 -1.62 -21.42 14.15
CA ARG A 214 -2.00 -22.84 14.30
C ARG A 214 -3.44 -23.19 13.90
N ILE A 215 -4.32 -22.20 13.76
CA ILE A 215 -5.72 -22.44 13.35
C ILE A 215 -5.86 -22.61 11.82
N PHE A 216 -4.86 -22.19 11.04
CA PHE A 216 -4.91 -22.14 9.59
C PHE A 216 -3.95 -23.14 8.93
N ILE A 217 -4.32 -24.43 8.95
CA ILE A 217 -3.51 -25.49 8.33
C ILE A 217 -4.04 -25.79 6.93
N THR A 218 -3.16 -25.79 5.91
CA THR A 218 -3.54 -26.20 4.55
C THR A 218 -3.70 -27.71 4.42
N SER A 219 -4.64 -28.15 3.57
CA SER A 219 -4.93 -29.58 3.36
C SER A 219 -3.91 -30.23 2.42
N ASN A 220 -3.56 -31.49 2.66
CA ASN A 220 -2.62 -32.24 1.81
C ASN A 220 -3.30 -32.84 0.57
N LEU A 221 -2.56 -32.92 -0.53
CA LEU A 221 -2.75 -33.95 -1.56
C LEU A 221 -2.29 -35.29 -0.98
N GLU A 222 -3.20 -36.05 -0.35
CA GLU A 222 -2.95 -37.47 -0.08
C GLU A 222 -3.42 -38.27 -1.31
N SER A 223 -2.55 -38.47 -2.30
CA SER A 223 -2.76 -39.52 -3.29
C SER A 223 -2.56 -40.87 -2.59
N LYS A 224 -3.61 -41.68 -2.53
CA LYS A 224 -3.59 -43.03 -1.93
C LYS A 224 -2.56 -43.99 -2.53
N GLU A 225 -1.84 -43.61 -3.60
CA GLU A 225 -0.94 -44.49 -4.35
C GLU A 225 0.51 -43.98 -4.49
N SER A 226 0.89 -42.85 -3.88
CA SER A 226 2.30 -42.41 -3.89
C SER A 226 2.69 -41.70 -2.60
N ASN A 227 3.76 -42.17 -1.96
CA ASN A 227 4.40 -41.59 -0.77
C ASN A 227 5.09 -40.24 -1.09
N ILE A 228 4.38 -39.30 -1.70
CA ILE A 228 4.82 -37.91 -1.78
C ILE A 228 4.07 -37.18 -0.67
N SER A 229 4.68 -37.11 0.51
CA SER A 229 4.15 -36.32 1.61
C SER A 229 4.18 -34.84 1.21
N GLY A 230 3.05 -34.28 0.81
CA GLY A 230 2.89 -32.83 0.72
C GLY A 230 3.19 -32.22 2.10
N ILE A 231 4.12 -31.26 2.15
CA ILE A 231 4.45 -30.53 3.38
C ILE A 231 3.33 -29.52 3.62
N ARG A 232 2.62 -29.64 4.74
CA ARG A 232 1.57 -28.71 5.18
C ARG A 232 2.16 -27.30 5.31
N GLY A 233 1.45 -26.30 4.79
CA GLY A 233 1.74 -24.89 5.01
C GLY A 233 0.88 -24.34 6.15
N ILE A 234 1.48 -23.51 6.99
CA ILE A 234 0.78 -22.73 8.02
C ILE A 234 1.27 -21.29 7.87
N PRO A 235 0.42 -20.32 7.47
CA PRO A 235 0.84 -18.93 7.45
C PRO A 235 1.04 -18.44 8.89
N ASP A 236 1.96 -17.50 9.08
CA ASP A 236 2.20 -16.96 10.41
C ASP A 236 1.05 -16.07 10.92
N ALA A 237 0.41 -15.33 10.02
CA ALA A 237 -0.78 -14.56 10.36
C ALA A 237 -1.74 -14.40 9.18
N LEU A 238 -3.00 -14.08 9.50
CA LEU A 238 -4.03 -13.75 8.54
C LEU A 238 -4.51 -12.32 8.76
N LEU A 239 -4.51 -11.50 7.72
CA LEU A 239 -5.06 -10.15 7.77
C LEU A 239 -6.26 -10.04 6.83
N LEU A 240 -7.43 -9.79 7.42
CA LEU A 240 -8.66 -9.48 6.70
C LEU A 240 -8.79 -7.97 6.57
N VAL A 241 -8.95 -7.46 5.35
CA VAL A 241 -9.19 -6.02 5.07
C VAL A 241 -10.59 -5.87 4.49
N PHE A 242 -11.36 -4.93 5.02
CA PHE A 242 -12.72 -4.61 4.59
C PHE A 242 -12.76 -3.29 3.83
N ASN A 243 -13.33 -3.32 2.64
CA ASN A 243 -13.60 -2.14 1.84
C ASN A 243 -14.91 -2.30 1.05
N LYS A 244 -15.95 -1.57 1.44
CA LYS A 244 -17.27 -1.62 0.77
C LYS A 244 -17.26 -1.16 -0.70
N MET A 245 -16.24 -0.43 -1.13
CA MET A 245 -16.17 0.13 -2.48
C MET A 245 -15.67 -0.89 -3.51
N ASP A 246 -15.06 -1.98 -3.04
CA ASP A 246 -14.55 -3.02 -3.91
C ASP A 246 -15.64 -4.00 -4.31
N THR A 247 -15.50 -4.61 -5.49
CA THR A 247 -16.46 -5.59 -6.01
C THR A 247 -16.60 -6.80 -5.09
N VAL A 248 -15.51 -7.16 -4.41
CA VAL A 248 -15.45 -8.14 -3.34
C VAL A 248 -15.00 -7.40 -2.08
N PRO A 249 -15.91 -7.12 -1.13
CA PRO A 249 -15.63 -6.20 -0.03
C PRO A 249 -14.54 -6.65 0.94
N PHE A 250 -14.18 -7.93 0.94
CA PHE A 250 -13.13 -8.47 1.79
C PHE A 250 -11.93 -8.90 0.97
N GLN A 251 -10.74 -8.53 1.44
CA GLN A 251 -9.46 -9.00 0.92
C GLN A 251 -8.75 -9.81 2.02
N PHE A 252 -8.28 -10.99 1.65
CA PHE A 252 -7.47 -11.84 2.53
C PHE A 252 -5.99 -11.67 2.22
N ASN A 253 -5.22 -11.40 3.26
CA ASN A 253 -3.77 -11.26 3.16
C ASN A 253 -3.12 -12.32 4.05
N LEU A 254 -2.40 -13.25 3.43
CA LEU A 254 -1.58 -14.24 4.14
C LEU A 254 -0.25 -13.58 4.48
N ILE A 255 0.06 -13.45 5.77
CA ILE A 255 1.29 -12.82 6.23
C ILE A 255 2.29 -13.90 6.63
N GLU A 256 3.50 -13.76 6.13
CA GLU A 256 4.67 -14.54 6.52
C GLU A 256 5.74 -13.63 7.13
N TYR A 257 6.27 -14.00 8.29
CA TYR A 257 7.37 -13.30 8.94
C TYR A 257 8.67 -14.07 8.75
N GLU A 258 9.65 -13.44 8.11
CA GLU A 258 10.94 -14.07 7.86
C GLU A 258 12.07 -13.19 8.38
N CYS A 259 13.10 -13.78 8.96
CA CYS A 259 14.19 -13.02 9.54
C CYS A 259 15.55 -13.66 9.24
N TYR A 260 16.44 -12.90 8.61
CA TYR A 260 17.85 -13.30 8.57
C TYR A 260 18.47 -13.17 9.96
N GLY A 261 18.16 -12.06 10.64
CA GLY A 261 18.49 -11.83 12.04
C GLY A 261 19.98 -11.91 12.34
N GLN A 262 20.32 -12.31 13.56
CA GLN A 262 21.71 -12.46 13.98
C GLN A 262 22.37 -13.73 13.44
N ALA A 263 21.58 -14.72 13.01
CA ALA A 263 22.05 -16.03 12.61
C ALA A 263 22.58 -16.05 11.17
N LYS A 264 21.94 -15.35 10.22
CA LYS A 264 22.21 -15.46 8.78
C LYS A 264 22.90 -14.19 8.28
N LYS A 265 24.22 -14.12 8.44
CA LYS A 265 25.00 -12.90 8.12
C LYS A 265 25.58 -12.90 6.71
N LYS A 266 25.98 -14.07 6.20
CA LYS A 266 26.66 -14.17 4.91
C LYS A 266 25.66 -14.17 3.76
N ILE A 267 26.03 -13.57 2.63
CA ILE A 267 25.21 -13.51 1.41
C ILE A 267 24.76 -14.92 0.97
N GLN A 268 25.66 -15.91 1.07
CA GLN A 268 25.33 -17.30 0.69
C GLN A 268 24.29 -17.94 1.61
N GLU A 269 24.35 -17.68 2.93
CA GLU A 269 23.36 -18.17 3.90
C GLU A 269 21.99 -17.55 3.63
N LYS A 270 21.96 -16.23 3.37
CA LYS A 270 20.74 -15.50 3.01
C LYS A 270 20.13 -16.04 1.71
N SER A 271 20.96 -16.23 0.67
CA SER A 271 20.51 -16.77 -0.61
C SER A 271 19.99 -18.20 -0.50
N ASN A 272 20.68 -19.06 0.25
CA ASN A 272 20.22 -20.44 0.49
C ASN A 272 18.90 -20.47 1.27
N TYR A 273 18.74 -19.57 2.24
CA TYR A 273 17.49 -19.46 3.02
C TYR A 273 16.34 -18.94 2.16
N LEU A 274 16.57 -17.89 1.35
CA LEU A 274 15.58 -17.34 0.44
C LEU A 274 15.07 -18.41 -0.55
N ASN A 275 15.98 -19.11 -1.21
CA ASN A 275 15.65 -20.08 -2.26
C ASN A 275 15.19 -21.43 -1.71
N GLY A 276 15.71 -21.84 -0.55
CA GLY A 276 15.41 -23.14 0.07
C GLY A 276 14.23 -23.11 1.04
N HIS A 277 13.87 -21.93 1.57
CA HIS A 277 12.81 -21.79 2.58
C HIS A 277 11.73 -20.80 2.15
N ILE A 278 12.07 -19.51 2.04
CA ILE A 278 11.09 -18.42 1.85
C ILE A 278 10.29 -18.60 0.56
N ILE A 279 10.94 -18.73 -0.60
CA ILE A 279 10.25 -18.89 -1.88
C ILE A 279 9.37 -20.15 -1.89
N PRO A 280 9.88 -21.34 -1.53
CA PRO A 280 9.05 -22.54 -1.40
C PRO A 280 7.85 -22.38 -0.46
N GLN A 281 7.99 -21.69 0.67
CA GLN A 281 6.91 -21.40 1.61
C GLN A 281 5.77 -20.61 0.92
N LEU A 282 6.11 -19.48 0.33
CA LEU A 282 5.16 -18.58 -0.33
C LEU A 282 4.49 -19.26 -1.53
N MET A 283 5.23 -20.07 -2.30
CA MET A 283 4.68 -20.89 -3.37
C MET A 283 3.64 -21.89 -2.88
N ARG A 284 3.85 -22.54 -1.72
CA ARG A 284 2.87 -23.47 -1.13
C ARG A 284 1.57 -22.77 -0.75
N PHE A 285 1.66 -21.56 -0.20
CA PHE A 285 0.47 -20.77 0.09
C PHE A 285 -0.26 -20.37 -1.18
N ALA A 286 0.47 -19.85 -2.17
CA ALA A 286 -0.10 -19.45 -3.45
C ALA A 286 -0.77 -20.63 -4.17
N SER A 287 -0.13 -21.81 -4.19
CA SER A 287 -0.65 -23.00 -4.86
C SER A 287 -1.94 -23.49 -4.21
N THR A 288 -2.03 -23.51 -2.86
CA THR A 288 -3.19 -24.02 -2.12
C THR A 288 -4.51 -23.37 -2.56
N PHE A 289 -4.51 -22.07 -2.81
CA PHE A 289 -5.70 -21.31 -3.22
C PHE A 289 -5.83 -21.13 -4.73
N SER A 290 -4.86 -21.62 -5.50
CA SER A 290 -4.84 -21.46 -6.95
C SER A 290 -5.69 -22.50 -7.68
N ILE A 291 -6.12 -22.15 -8.89
CA ILE A 291 -6.83 -23.03 -9.82
C ILE A 291 -6.04 -24.28 -10.21
N VAL A 292 -4.71 -24.26 -10.06
CA VAL A 292 -3.86 -25.44 -10.33
C VAL A 292 -4.02 -26.55 -9.29
N THR A 293 -4.48 -26.23 -8.08
CA THR A 293 -4.80 -27.22 -7.05
C THR A 293 -6.15 -27.86 -7.33
N GLU A 294 -6.26 -29.15 -7.02
CA GLU A 294 -7.50 -29.91 -7.17
C GLU A 294 -8.66 -29.21 -6.43
N LYS A 295 -9.78 -29.04 -7.13
CA LYS A 295 -10.92 -28.25 -6.67
C LYS A 295 -11.41 -28.71 -5.30
N GLN A 296 -11.51 -30.02 -5.06
CA GLN A 296 -12.00 -30.57 -3.80
C GLN A 296 -11.11 -30.18 -2.62
N ILE A 297 -9.79 -30.28 -2.77
CA ILE A 297 -8.80 -29.92 -1.73
C ILE A 297 -8.86 -28.42 -1.43
N ARG A 298 -8.98 -27.60 -2.49
CA ARG A 298 -9.13 -26.15 -2.36
C ARG A 298 -10.42 -25.80 -1.62
N ASP A 299 -11.56 -26.36 -2.04
CA ASP A 299 -12.87 -26.11 -1.45
C ASP A 299 -12.92 -26.52 0.03
N ASP A 300 -12.36 -27.67 0.37
CA ASP A 300 -12.28 -28.16 1.76
C ASP A 300 -11.39 -27.25 2.63
N THR A 301 -10.28 -26.76 2.08
CA THR A 301 -9.39 -25.82 2.78
C THR A 301 -10.09 -24.49 3.03
N ILE A 302 -10.73 -23.92 2.01
CA ILE A 302 -11.49 -22.65 2.11
C ILE A 302 -12.60 -22.78 3.13
N LYS A 303 -13.38 -23.86 3.09
CA LYS A 303 -14.46 -24.10 4.06
C LYS A 303 -13.94 -24.19 5.49
N ARG A 304 -12.87 -24.98 5.71
CA ARG A 304 -12.26 -25.13 7.04
C ARG A 304 -11.73 -23.80 7.58
N TRP A 305 -11.04 -23.02 6.75
CA TRP A 305 -10.51 -21.71 7.14
C TRP A 305 -11.63 -20.73 7.45
N THR A 306 -12.67 -20.71 6.62
CA THR A 306 -13.86 -19.88 6.85
C THR A 306 -14.49 -20.19 8.21
N GLU A 307 -14.69 -21.47 8.54
CA GLU A 307 -15.23 -21.88 9.83
C GLU A 307 -14.35 -21.38 10.99
N ARG A 308 -13.03 -21.50 10.88
CA ARG A 308 -12.07 -20.99 11.89
C ARG A 308 -12.09 -19.48 12.04
N ILE A 309 -12.19 -18.73 10.94
CA ILE A 309 -12.30 -17.27 10.96
C ILE A 309 -13.58 -16.83 11.66
N ILE A 310 -14.71 -17.47 11.33
CA ILE A 310 -16.00 -17.22 11.96
C ILE A 310 -15.93 -17.54 13.45
N GLU A 311 -15.43 -18.72 13.84
CA GLU A 311 -15.24 -19.07 15.25
C GLU A 311 -14.41 -18.01 15.98
N TYR A 312 -13.28 -17.59 15.42
CA TYR A 312 -12.42 -16.57 16.01
C TYR A 312 -13.14 -15.22 16.21
N ILE A 313 -13.89 -14.76 15.21
CA ILE A 313 -14.65 -13.49 15.27
C ILE A 313 -15.74 -13.57 16.34
N PHE A 314 -16.51 -14.65 16.40
CA PHE A 314 -17.68 -14.76 17.28
C PHE A 314 -17.33 -15.18 18.71
N LEU A 315 -16.12 -15.66 18.97
CA LEU A 315 -15.59 -15.85 20.34
C LEU A 315 -15.29 -14.52 21.03
N ASN A 316 -15.06 -13.44 20.28
CA ASN A 316 -14.74 -12.12 20.81
C ASN A 316 -15.84 -11.09 20.47
N LYS A 317 -16.56 -10.63 21.50
CA LYS A 317 -17.66 -9.66 21.34
C LYS A 317 -17.26 -8.36 20.65
N ALA A 318 -16.04 -7.87 20.86
CA ALA A 318 -15.55 -6.66 20.19
C ALA A 318 -15.36 -6.88 18.69
N LEU A 319 -14.78 -8.03 18.31
CA LEU A 319 -14.61 -8.42 16.90
C LEU A 319 -15.97 -8.67 16.23
N GLN A 320 -16.88 -9.38 16.89
CA GLN A 320 -18.24 -9.57 16.42
C GLN A 320 -18.93 -8.24 16.12
N THR A 321 -18.85 -7.27 17.04
CA THR A 321 -19.46 -5.94 16.87
C THR A 321 -18.87 -5.21 15.66
N LYS A 322 -17.54 -5.24 15.53
CA LYS A 322 -16.81 -4.64 14.42
C LYS A 322 -17.20 -5.23 13.06
N VAL A 323 -17.19 -6.55 12.93
CA VAL A 323 -17.53 -7.22 11.67
C VAL A 323 -19.03 -7.08 11.35
N THR A 324 -19.88 -7.05 12.38
CA THR A 324 -21.31 -6.74 12.22
C THR A 324 -21.52 -5.34 11.63
N ALA A 325 -20.74 -4.35 12.06
CA ALA A 325 -20.77 -3.01 11.48
C ALA A 325 -20.38 -3.03 10.00
N TRP A 326 -19.33 -3.76 9.63
CA TRP A 326 -18.93 -3.93 8.22
C TRP A 326 -20.05 -4.55 7.37
N MET A 327 -20.68 -5.61 7.86
CA MET A 327 -21.79 -6.25 7.14
C MET A 327 -23.00 -5.33 6.97
N ARG A 328 -23.29 -4.47 7.95
CA ARG A 328 -24.33 -3.43 7.84
C ARG A 328 -23.95 -2.30 6.89
N GLU A 329 -22.67 -2.05 6.66
CA GLU A 329 -22.24 -1.11 5.62
C GLU A 329 -22.45 -1.67 4.21
N ILE A 330 -22.31 -2.99 4.02
CA ILE A 330 -22.61 -3.66 2.76
C ILE A 330 -24.13 -3.73 2.54
N GLU A 331 -24.87 -4.21 3.55
CA GLU A 331 -26.32 -4.41 3.49
C GLU A 331 -27.00 -3.81 4.74
N PRO A 332 -27.43 -2.54 4.69
CA PRO A 332 -27.98 -1.84 5.87
C PRO A 332 -29.22 -2.47 6.50
N ALA A 333 -30.01 -3.21 5.70
CA ALA A 333 -31.25 -3.84 6.13
C ALA A 333 -31.07 -5.32 6.55
N ILE A 334 -29.83 -5.81 6.66
CA ILE A 334 -29.57 -7.22 6.99
C ILE A 334 -30.13 -7.58 8.38
N ASN A 335 -30.88 -8.69 8.44
CA ASN A 335 -31.33 -9.25 9.70
C ASN A 335 -30.13 -9.75 10.50
N GLU A 336 -30.05 -9.41 11.79
CA GLU A 336 -28.95 -9.79 12.69
C GLU A 336 -28.70 -11.31 12.72
N GLN A 337 -29.74 -12.12 12.60
CA GLN A 337 -29.63 -13.58 12.54
C GLN A 337 -28.96 -14.10 11.27
N LEU A 338 -28.95 -13.32 10.19
CA LEU A 338 -28.37 -13.68 8.89
C LEU A 338 -26.93 -13.18 8.71
N ILE A 339 -26.43 -12.32 9.61
CA ILE A 339 -25.09 -11.72 9.49
C ILE A 339 -24.00 -12.78 9.41
N GLY A 340 -24.04 -13.80 10.29
CA GLY A 340 -23.03 -14.85 10.28
C GLY A 340 -23.03 -15.67 8.98
N LEU A 341 -24.20 -15.93 8.41
CA LEU A 341 -24.33 -16.64 7.13
C LEU A 341 -23.79 -15.80 5.98
N LYS A 342 -24.16 -14.52 5.91
CA LYS A 342 -23.70 -13.61 4.85
C LYS A 342 -22.20 -13.34 4.95
N LEU A 343 -21.67 -13.19 6.15
CA LEU A 343 -20.23 -13.08 6.38
C LEU A 343 -19.51 -14.34 5.89
N LYS A 344 -20.03 -15.54 6.19
CA LYS A 344 -19.47 -16.81 5.69
C LYS A 344 -19.40 -16.82 4.17
N GLU A 345 -20.49 -16.49 3.48
CA GLU A 345 -20.55 -16.42 2.01
C GLU A 345 -19.49 -15.45 1.45
N GLN A 346 -19.37 -14.26 2.04
CA GLN A 346 -18.40 -13.25 1.63
C GLN A 346 -16.95 -13.71 1.86
N ILE A 347 -16.66 -14.35 2.99
CA ILE A 347 -15.32 -14.89 3.28
C ILE A 347 -14.94 -15.97 2.27
N GLU A 348 -15.83 -16.93 2.00
CA GLU A 348 -15.58 -17.99 1.01
C GLU A 348 -15.33 -17.41 -0.38
N GLN A 349 -16.12 -16.41 -0.80
CA GLN A 349 -15.94 -15.73 -2.08
C GLN A 349 -14.59 -15.00 -2.15
N SER A 350 -14.20 -14.29 -1.09
CA SER A 350 -12.94 -13.57 -1.04
C SER A 350 -11.72 -14.49 -1.06
N LEU A 351 -11.73 -15.61 -0.35
CA LEU A 351 -10.64 -16.59 -0.42
C LEU A 351 -10.47 -17.19 -1.83
N ARG A 352 -11.53 -17.20 -2.64
CA ARG A 352 -11.52 -17.70 -4.03
C ARG A 352 -11.05 -16.67 -5.05
N THR A 353 -11.17 -15.38 -4.75
CA THR A 353 -11.09 -14.32 -5.78
C THR A 353 -10.26 -13.10 -5.40
N ASN A 354 -9.99 -12.88 -4.10
CA ASN A 354 -9.29 -11.71 -3.59
C ASN A 354 -8.30 -12.08 -2.47
N LEU A 355 -7.21 -12.75 -2.87
CA LEU A 355 -6.13 -13.20 -2.00
C LEU A 355 -4.82 -12.50 -2.36
N LYS A 356 -4.11 -12.03 -1.33
CA LYS A 356 -2.77 -11.44 -1.39
C LYS A 356 -1.84 -12.18 -0.43
N ILE A 357 -0.57 -12.27 -0.79
CA ILE A 357 0.51 -12.77 0.08
C ILE A 357 1.39 -11.59 0.46
N ILE A 358 1.64 -11.43 1.76
CA ILE A 358 2.48 -10.40 2.33
C ILE A 358 3.68 -11.06 3.01
N LEU A 359 4.89 -10.71 2.59
CA LEU A 359 6.12 -11.07 3.28
C LEU A 359 6.59 -9.89 4.12
N ILE A 360 6.77 -10.09 5.42
CA ILE A 360 7.38 -9.11 6.33
C ILE A 360 8.76 -9.64 6.69
N ILE A 361 9.81 -8.92 6.28
CA ILE A 361 11.19 -9.39 6.40
C ILE A 361 12.13 -8.27 6.84
N ASP A 362 13.28 -8.61 7.43
CA ASP A 362 14.27 -7.63 7.90
C ASP A 362 15.13 -7.02 6.78
N GLU A 363 15.31 -7.75 5.68
CA GLU A 363 16.09 -7.34 4.52
C GLU A 363 15.58 -8.02 3.25
N LEU A 364 15.40 -7.28 2.16
CA LEU A 364 15.07 -7.85 0.85
C LEU A 364 15.56 -6.90 -0.25
N SER A 365 16.33 -7.40 -1.22
CA SER A 365 16.70 -6.58 -2.38
C SER A 365 15.55 -6.48 -3.39
N THR A 366 15.58 -5.45 -4.23
CA THR A 366 14.62 -5.27 -5.33
C THR A 366 14.56 -6.51 -6.23
N GLU A 367 15.71 -7.05 -6.64
CA GLU A 367 15.80 -8.26 -7.47
C GLU A 367 15.17 -9.48 -6.81
N GLN A 368 15.40 -9.68 -5.51
CA GLN A 368 14.81 -10.78 -4.74
C GLN A 368 13.29 -10.63 -4.64
N ARG A 369 12.82 -9.43 -4.35
CA ARG A 369 11.38 -9.11 -4.27
C ARG A 369 10.69 -9.35 -5.62
N ASP A 370 11.30 -8.94 -6.72
CA ASP A 370 10.73 -9.11 -8.06
C ASP A 370 10.70 -10.59 -8.46
N THR A 371 11.75 -11.34 -8.09
CA THR A 371 11.78 -12.80 -8.26
C THR A 371 10.62 -13.47 -7.54
N ILE A 372 10.41 -13.16 -6.26
CA ILE A 372 9.28 -13.70 -5.48
C ILE A 372 7.95 -13.27 -6.09
N SER A 373 7.83 -11.99 -6.47
CA SER A 373 6.62 -11.43 -7.08
C SER A 373 6.22 -12.18 -8.34
N ASN A 374 7.18 -12.46 -9.23
CA ASN A 374 6.94 -13.21 -10.46
C ASN A 374 6.51 -14.66 -10.18
N VAL A 375 7.15 -15.30 -9.20
CA VAL A 375 6.81 -16.67 -8.79
C VAL A 375 5.39 -16.75 -8.21
N VAL A 376 5.00 -15.81 -7.34
CA VAL A 376 3.66 -15.79 -6.73
C VAL A 376 2.59 -15.41 -7.77
N LYS A 377 2.86 -14.43 -8.64
CA LYS A 377 1.93 -14.00 -9.69
C LYS A 377 1.66 -15.07 -10.74
N ALA A 378 2.49 -16.10 -10.85
CA ALA A 378 2.24 -17.25 -11.72
C ALA A 378 1.00 -18.06 -11.28
N PHE A 379 0.62 -17.99 -10.01
CA PHE A 379 -0.57 -18.64 -9.47
C PHE A 379 -1.81 -17.78 -9.66
N LYS A 380 -2.90 -18.38 -10.17
CA LYS A 380 -4.17 -17.69 -10.45
C LYS A 380 -5.29 -18.18 -9.56
N LEU A 381 -6.18 -17.25 -9.19
CA LEU A 381 -7.42 -17.49 -8.46
C LEU A 381 -8.57 -17.87 -9.41
N GLU A 382 -9.76 -18.19 -8.87
CA GLU A 382 -10.88 -18.72 -9.67
C GLU A 382 -11.45 -17.72 -10.69
N ASN A 383 -11.25 -16.42 -10.44
CA ASN A 383 -11.56 -15.32 -11.36
C ASN A 383 -10.45 -15.07 -12.40
N ASN A 384 -9.46 -15.96 -12.54
CA ASN A 384 -8.28 -15.84 -13.39
C ASN A 384 -7.33 -14.68 -13.06
N THR A 385 -7.51 -13.97 -11.94
CA THR A 385 -6.55 -12.97 -11.49
C THR A 385 -5.36 -13.63 -10.80
N SER A 386 -4.16 -13.13 -11.06
CA SER A 386 -2.96 -13.56 -10.35
C SER A 386 -3.03 -13.22 -8.87
N ILE A 387 -2.52 -14.10 -8.02
CA ILE A 387 -2.32 -13.82 -6.59
C ILE A 387 -1.31 -12.67 -6.48
N GLN A 388 -1.66 -11.65 -5.71
CA GLN A 388 -0.80 -10.49 -5.50
C GLN A 388 0.27 -10.80 -4.45
N PHE A 389 1.49 -10.28 -4.64
CA PHE A 389 2.59 -10.42 -3.69
C PHE A 389 3.13 -9.06 -3.28
N TRP A 390 3.18 -8.83 -1.98
CA TRP A 390 3.68 -7.62 -1.36
C TRP A 390 4.78 -7.97 -0.36
N ALA A 391 5.80 -7.13 -0.27
CA ALA A 391 6.86 -7.28 0.73
C ALA A 391 7.02 -5.98 1.50
N TYR A 392 7.22 -6.10 2.82
CA TYR A 392 7.56 -4.99 3.70
C TYR A 392 8.88 -5.28 4.38
N ILE A 393 9.80 -4.34 4.31
CA ILE A 393 11.10 -4.47 4.96
C ILE A 393 11.03 -3.72 6.28
N VAL A 394 11.06 -4.46 7.40
CA VAL A 394 11.00 -3.88 8.74
C VAL A 394 12.39 -3.87 9.34
N ARG A 395 12.85 -2.71 9.84
CA ARG A 395 14.14 -2.60 10.52
C ARG A 395 13.95 -2.24 11.99
N LEU A 396 14.75 -2.88 12.84
CA LEU A 396 14.90 -2.49 14.23
C LEU A 396 16.01 -1.45 14.32
N GLU A 397 15.67 -0.30 14.87
CA GLU A 397 16.56 0.85 14.98
C GLU A 397 16.74 1.21 16.44
N GLN A 398 17.97 1.47 16.85
CA GLN A 398 18.30 1.94 18.18
C GLN A 398 18.68 3.41 18.12
N LYS A 399 18.06 4.24 18.96
CA LYS A 399 18.40 5.66 19.05
C LYS A 399 19.83 5.82 19.56
N ILE A 400 20.60 6.69 18.91
CA ILE A 400 21.94 7.04 19.35
C ILE A 400 21.80 8.15 20.42
N THR A 401 21.91 7.79 21.69
CA THR A 401 21.91 8.76 22.80
C THR A 401 23.34 9.18 23.14
N VAL A 402 23.59 10.50 23.19
CA VAL A 402 24.88 11.05 23.63
C VAL A 402 24.95 11.18 25.16
N LEU A 403 23.79 11.26 25.85
CA LEU A 403 23.72 11.67 27.27
C LEU A 403 22.71 10.90 28.16
N ASN A 404 21.97 9.91 27.65
CA ASN A 404 20.94 9.18 28.43
C ASN A 404 21.20 7.65 28.44
N GLU A 405 21.12 7.03 29.62
CA GLU A 405 21.40 5.61 29.87
C GLU A 405 20.27 4.64 29.47
N GLY A 406 19.12 5.16 29.03
CA GLY A 406 17.99 4.34 28.57
C GLY A 406 18.12 3.93 27.09
N TYR A 407 17.96 2.64 26.79
CA TYR A 407 17.86 2.16 25.42
C TYR A 407 16.47 2.44 24.82
N GLU A 408 16.41 3.35 23.84
CA GLU A 408 15.19 3.61 23.05
C GLU A 408 15.31 2.94 21.67
N TYR A 409 14.23 2.29 21.24
CA TYR A 409 14.16 1.60 19.96
C TYR A 409 13.02 2.16 19.10
N ALA A 410 13.22 2.14 17.79
CA ALA A 410 12.23 2.43 16.78
C ALA A 410 12.10 1.24 15.82
N LEU A 411 10.92 1.09 15.25
CA LEU A 411 10.67 0.17 14.14
C LEU A 411 10.38 1.03 12.90
N SER A 412 11.12 0.79 11.84
CA SER A 412 10.90 1.44 10.54
C SER A 412 10.40 0.41 9.53
N VAL A 413 9.60 0.86 8.56
CA VAL A 413 9.03 0.05 7.48
C VAL A 413 9.35 0.71 6.15
N GLN A 414 9.85 -0.08 5.20
CA GLN A 414 10.10 0.29 3.82
C GLN A 414 9.19 -0.50 2.88
#